data_AF-A0A961I523-F1
#
_entry.id   AF-A0A961I523-F1
#
_cell.length_a   1.000
_cell.length_b   1.000
_cell.length_c   1.000
_cell.angle_alpha   90.00
_cell.angle_beta   90.00
_cell.angle_gamma   90.00
#
_symmetry.space_group_name_H-M   'P 1'
#
loop_
_entity.id
_entity.type
_entity.pdbx_description
1 polymer ?
#
loop_
_entity_poly.entity_id
_entity_poly.type
_entity_poly.pdbx_seq_one_letter_code
_entity_poly.pdbx_strand_id
1 'polypeptide(L)'
;PEMERFARVLAESRLWGVNLDLPGLGRALTDRLESMILRLKADPENHRLLNRILEGMAIVIDLELPLDFWKLQNEYYAIHERYFPAMQKLTTEDARSWLQDFRHLGELLDMDIEVPDSPTA
;
A
#
# COMPACT_ATOMS: atom_id res chain seq x y z
N PRO A 1 -5.94 -13.75 6.25
CA PRO A 1 -5.98 -14.37 7.59
C PRO A 1 -5.58 -13.43 8.74
N GLU A 2 -4.36 -12.87 8.76
CA GLU A 2 -3.92 -11.98 9.85
C GLU A 2 -4.57 -10.59 9.79
N MET A 3 -4.68 -10.01 8.59
CA MET A 3 -5.27 -8.69 8.39
C MET A 3 -6.78 -8.66 8.67
N GLU A 4 -7.52 -9.68 8.22
CA GLU A 4 -8.95 -9.83 8.54
C GLU A 4 -9.19 -10.00 10.04
N ARG A 5 -8.31 -10.74 10.73
CA ARG A 5 -8.38 -10.91 12.18
C ARG A 5 -8.10 -9.59 12.90
N PHE A 6 -7.15 -8.80 12.41
CA PHE A 6 -6.84 -7.48 12.94
C PHE A 6 -8.04 -6.53 12.78
N ALA A 7 -8.60 -6.44 11.58
CA ALA A 7 -9.78 -5.61 11.28
C ALA A 7 -10.99 -5.98 12.15
N ARG A 8 -11.25 -7.28 12.32
CA ARG A 8 -12.37 -7.77 13.13
C ARG A 8 -12.22 -7.43 14.61
N VAL A 9 -11.03 -7.62 15.19
CA VAL A 9 -10.77 -7.29 16.61
C VAL A 9 -10.92 -5.78 16.84
N LEU A 10 -10.51 -4.96 15.87
CA LEU A 10 -10.68 -3.51 15.89
C LEU A 10 -12.16 -3.08 15.84
N ALA A 11 -12.93 -3.67 14.94
CA ALA A 11 -14.37 -3.40 14.81
C ALA A 11 -15.15 -3.79 16.09
N GLU A 12 -14.84 -4.96 16.65
CA GLU A 12 -15.45 -5.43 17.90
C GLU A 12 -15.09 -4.53 19.08
N SER A 13 -13.85 -4.05 19.16
CA SER A 13 -13.38 -3.18 20.25
C SER A 13 -13.99 -1.76 20.21
N ARG A 14 -14.23 -1.20 19.01
CA ARG A 14 -14.95 0.09 18.84
C ARG A 14 -16.40 0.02 19.33
N LEU A 15 -17.08 -1.11 19.11
CA LEU A 15 -18.47 -1.34 19.54
C LEU A 15 -18.62 -1.39 21.07
N TRP A 16 -17.54 -1.64 21.81
CA TRP A 16 -17.56 -1.87 23.26
C TRP A 16 -17.03 -0.69 24.08
N GLY A 17 -16.70 0.44 23.44
CA GLY A 17 -16.20 1.63 24.15
C GLY A 17 -14.85 1.40 24.85
N VAL A 18 -14.09 0.40 24.42
CA VAL A 18 -12.72 0.18 24.89
C VAL A 18 -11.86 1.31 24.34
N ASN A 19 -11.12 1.99 25.22
CA ASN A 19 -10.14 2.99 24.83
C ASN A 19 -8.99 2.28 24.08
N LEU A 20 -9.19 2.06 22.79
CA LEU A 20 -8.18 1.53 21.88
C LEU A 20 -7.04 2.55 21.83
N ASP A 21 -5.82 2.09 22.07
CA ASP A 21 -4.60 2.88 21.83
C ASP A 21 -4.41 3.03 20.32
N LEU A 22 -5.25 3.88 19.71
CA LEU A 22 -5.19 4.22 18.28
C LEU A 22 -3.81 4.73 17.87
N PRO A 23 -3.11 5.58 18.67
CA PRO A 23 -1.72 5.93 18.39
C PRO A 23 -0.77 4.73 18.32
N GLY A 24 -0.86 3.80 19.28
CA GLY A 24 -0.05 2.57 19.29
C GLY A 24 -0.33 1.66 18.09
N LEU A 25 -1.61 1.50 17.73
CA LEU A 25 -2.04 0.73 16.55
C LEU A 25 -1.60 1.37 15.24
N GLY A 26 -1.71 2.70 15.13
CA GLY A 26 -1.19 3.47 14.00
C GLY A 26 0.29 3.22 13.79
N ARG A 27 1.11 3.40 14.84
CA ARG A 27 2.55 3.14 14.76
C ARG A 27 2.89 1.72 14.34
N ALA A 28 2.25 0.71 14.95
CA ALA A 28 2.51 -0.68 14.60
C ALA A 28 2.18 -1.00 13.14
N LEU A 29 1.10 -0.40 12.61
CA LEU A 29 0.72 -0.55 11.22
C LEU A 29 1.67 0.19 10.26
N THR A 30 2.10 1.40 10.61
CA THR A 30 3.14 2.13 9.86
C THR A 30 4.42 1.33 9.74
N ASP A 31 4.97 0.85 10.87
CA ASP A 31 6.21 0.08 10.88
C ASP A 31 6.09 -1.18 9.99
N ARG A 32 4.89 -1.79 9.99
CA ARG A 32 4.60 -2.94 9.16
C ARG A 32 4.57 -2.59 7.68
N LEU A 33 3.88 -1.52 7.31
CA LEU A 33 3.78 -1.03 5.93
C LEU A 33 5.15 -0.59 5.40
N GLU A 34 5.95 0.12 6.20
CA GLU A 34 7.32 0.50 5.87
C GLU A 34 8.21 -0.72 5.60
N SER A 35 8.13 -1.74 6.46
CA SER A 35 8.86 -2.99 6.24
C SER A 35 8.43 -3.68 4.94
N MET A 36 7.14 -3.64 4.61
CA MET A 36 6.61 -4.27 3.43
C MET A 36 6.98 -3.53 2.14
N ILE A 37 6.95 -2.21 2.13
CA ILE A 37 7.35 -1.44 0.94
C ILE A 37 8.86 -1.56 0.66
N LEU A 38 9.69 -1.66 1.70
CA LEU A 38 11.12 -1.97 1.54
C LEU A 38 11.34 -3.35 0.90
N ARG A 39 10.53 -4.34 1.28
CA ARG A 39 10.57 -5.67 0.68
C ARG A 39 10.04 -5.65 -0.76
N LEU A 40 9.00 -4.86 -1.05
CA LEU A 40 8.48 -4.69 -2.40
C LEU A 40 9.54 -4.04 -3.29
N LYS A 41 10.29 -3.06 -2.78
CA LYS A 41 11.41 -2.48 -3.54
C LYS A 41 12.50 -3.49 -3.90
N ALA A 42 12.74 -4.48 -3.05
CA ALA A 42 13.70 -5.55 -3.34
C ALA A 42 13.15 -6.59 -4.34
N ASP A 43 11.82 -6.78 -4.36
CA ASP A 43 11.11 -7.73 -5.22
C ASP A 43 9.80 -7.11 -5.74
N PRO A 44 9.87 -6.22 -6.75
CA PRO A 44 8.71 -5.43 -7.19
C PRO A 44 7.63 -6.27 -7.86
N GLU A 45 7.98 -7.41 -8.44
CA GLU A 45 7.06 -8.35 -9.09
C GLU A 45 6.22 -9.14 -8.08
N ASN A 46 6.44 -8.93 -6.78
CA ASN A 46 5.69 -9.58 -5.73
C ASN A 46 4.28 -8.98 -5.57
N HIS A 47 3.36 -9.35 -6.47
CA HIS A 47 1.96 -8.93 -6.45
C HIS A 47 1.27 -9.18 -5.11
N ARG A 48 1.60 -10.30 -4.45
CA ARG A 48 1.04 -10.63 -3.14
C ARG A 48 1.46 -9.63 -2.07
N LEU A 49 2.67 -9.10 -2.16
CA LEU A 49 3.17 -8.11 -1.21
C LEU A 49 2.53 -6.75 -1.48
N LEU A 50 2.40 -6.34 -2.74
CA LEU A 50 1.70 -5.11 -3.14
C LEU A 50 0.24 -5.12 -2.66
N ASN A 51 -0.49 -6.21 -2.91
CA ASN A 51 -1.87 -6.37 -2.44
C ASN A 51 -2.00 -6.25 -0.92
N ARG A 52 -1.07 -6.82 -0.15
CA ARG A 52 -1.09 -6.69 1.31
C ARG A 52 -0.78 -5.26 1.79
N ILE A 53 0.00 -4.48 1.04
CA ILE A 53 0.22 -3.06 1.34
C ILE A 53 -1.10 -2.30 1.12
N LEU A 54 -1.79 -2.55 0.00
CA LEU A 54 -3.11 -1.96 -0.29
C LEU A 54 -4.13 -2.29 0.81
N GLU A 55 -4.23 -3.56 1.22
CA GLU A 55 -5.09 -3.97 2.35
C GLU A 55 -4.78 -3.20 3.64
N GLY A 56 -3.49 -3.00 3.94
CA GLY A 56 -3.07 -2.24 5.11
C GLY A 56 -3.39 -0.75 5.01
N MET A 57 -3.20 -0.14 3.83
CA MET A 57 -3.56 1.25 3.57
C MET A 57 -5.08 1.50 3.72
N ALA A 58 -5.91 0.57 3.25
CA ALA A 58 -7.35 0.65 3.44
C ALA A 58 -7.74 0.71 4.93
N ILE A 59 -7.10 -0.10 5.78
CA ILE A 59 -7.33 -0.08 7.23
C ILE A 59 -6.93 1.26 7.85
N VAL A 60 -5.81 1.84 7.40
CA VAL A 60 -5.35 3.15 7.88
C VAL A 60 -6.41 4.22 7.61
N ILE A 61 -6.93 4.24 6.39
CA ILE A 61 -7.90 5.22 5.93
C ILE A 61 -9.24 5.03 6.65
N ASP A 62 -9.75 3.80 6.70
CA ASP A 62 -11.04 3.47 7.34
C ASP A 62 -11.06 3.80 8.84
N LEU A 63 -9.92 3.70 9.50
CA LEU A 63 -9.80 3.95 10.93
C LEU A 63 -9.34 5.37 11.28
N GLU A 64 -9.05 6.20 10.27
CA GLU A 64 -8.48 7.55 10.43
C GLU A 64 -7.24 7.55 11.32
N LEU A 65 -6.36 6.56 11.14
CA LEU A 65 -5.16 6.44 11.98
C LEU A 65 -4.17 7.58 11.64
N PRO A 66 -3.59 8.23 12.66
CA PRO A 66 -2.61 9.29 12.43
C PRO A 66 -1.29 8.68 11.93
N LEU A 67 -1.08 8.68 10.62
CA LEU A 67 0.15 8.19 10.00
C LEU A 67 0.96 9.31 9.35
N ASP A 68 2.28 9.21 9.51
CA ASP A 68 3.23 9.90 8.65
C ASP A 68 3.60 8.98 7.49
N PHE A 69 3.22 9.36 6.27
CA PHE A 69 3.48 8.59 5.06
C PHE A 69 4.83 8.89 4.41
N TRP A 70 5.62 9.82 4.94
CA TRP A 70 6.81 10.33 4.24
C TRP A 70 7.77 9.22 3.79
N LYS A 71 8.03 8.24 4.65
CA LYS A 71 8.89 7.12 4.30
C LYS A 71 8.24 6.18 3.28
N LEU A 72 6.93 5.93 3.36
CA LEU A 72 6.21 5.15 2.35
C LEU A 72 6.24 5.84 0.99
N GLN A 73 6.01 7.16 0.96
CA GLN A 73 6.06 7.97 -0.26
C GLN A 73 7.44 7.95 -0.91
N ASN A 74 8.52 8.07 -0.12
CA ASN A 74 9.89 7.98 -0.63
C ASN A 74 10.21 6.61 -1.25
N GLU A 75 9.82 5.52 -0.58
CA GLU A 75 10.07 4.18 -1.12
C GLU A 75 9.19 3.89 -2.33
N TYR A 76 7.94 4.36 -2.32
CA TYR A 76 7.05 4.32 -3.48
C TYR A 76 7.67 5.03 -4.69
N TYR A 77 8.16 6.26 -4.51
CA TYR A 77 8.81 7.01 -5.57
C TYR A 77 10.06 6.28 -6.11
N ALA A 78 10.87 5.68 -5.22
CA ALA A 78 12.03 4.90 -5.63
C ALA A 78 11.66 3.65 -6.46
N ILE A 79 10.53 3.00 -6.15
CA ILE A 79 10.00 1.89 -6.95
C ILE A 79 9.50 2.42 -8.31
N HIS A 80 8.78 3.54 -8.29
CA HIS A 80 8.26 4.19 -9.48
C HIS A 80 9.39 4.49 -10.48
N GLU A 81 10.43 5.23 -10.07
CA GLU A 81 11.53 5.60 -10.98
C GLU A 81 12.26 4.40 -11.59
N ARG A 82 12.40 3.32 -10.82
CA ARG A 82 13.26 2.19 -11.20
C ARG A 82 12.54 1.09 -11.96
N TYR A 83 11.29 0.77 -11.60
CA TYR A 83 10.61 -0.44 -12.06
C TYR A 83 9.37 -0.15 -12.90
N PHE A 84 8.69 0.97 -12.65
CA PHE A 84 7.47 1.34 -13.40
C PHE A 84 7.70 1.41 -14.92
N PRO A 85 8.79 1.99 -15.46
CA PRO A 85 9.02 2.04 -16.89
C PRO A 85 9.26 0.66 -17.53
N ALA A 86 9.77 -0.32 -16.76
CA ALA A 86 9.96 -1.68 -17.23
C ALA A 86 8.61 -2.41 -17.31
N MET A 87 7.77 -2.25 -16.28
CA MET A 87 6.43 -2.83 -16.22
C MET A 87 5.50 -2.29 -17.32
N GLN A 88 5.59 -1.00 -17.65
CA GLN A 88 4.83 -0.40 -18.75
C GLN A 88 5.12 -1.00 -20.13
N LYS A 89 6.35 -1.51 -20.34
CA LYS A 89 6.75 -2.10 -21.63
C LYS A 89 6.23 -3.54 -21.80
N LEU A 90 5.82 -4.18 -20.71
CA LEU A 90 5.26 -5.52 -20.74
C LEU A 90 3.78 -5.46 -21.10
N THR A 91 3.34 -6.34 -21.99
CA THR A 91 1.94 -6.44 -22.43
C THR A 91 1.18 -7.58 -21.75
N THR A 92 1.80 -8.21 -20.75
CA THR A 92 1.21 -9.33 -20.01
C THR A 92 0.08 -8.86 -19.10
N GLU A 93 -0.83 -9.77 -18.77
CA GLU A 93 -1.91 -9.48 -17.81
C GLU A 93 -1.36 -9.12 -16.44
N ASP A 94 -0.36 -9.87 -15.98
CA ASP A 94 0.29 -9.63 -14.69
C ASP A 94 0.87 -8.20 -14.63
N ALA A 95 1.61 -7.77 -15.66
CA ALA A 95 2.15 -6.41 -15.69
C ALA A 95 1.05 -5.34 -15.64
N ARG A 96 -0.07 -5.56 -16.33
CA ARG A 96 -1.22 -4.63 -16.28
C ARG A 96 -1.84 -4.57 -14.89
N SER A 97 -2.06 -5.72 -14.26
CA SER A 97 -2.58 -5.80 -12.89
C SER A 97 -1.63 -5.12 -11.91
N TRP A 98 -0.31 -5.32 -12.06
CA TRP A 98 0.69 -4.65 -11.24
C TRP A 98 0.61 -3.13 -11.37
N LEU A 99 0.54 -2.61 -12.60
CA LEU A 99 0.48 -1.17 -12.86
C LEU A 99 -0.77 -0.54 -12.24
N GLN A 100 -1.91 -1.24 -12.29
CA GLN A 100 -3.16 -0.80 -11.67
C GLN A 100 -3.06 -0.77 -10.15
N ASP A 101 -2.60 -1.86 -9.54
CA ASP A 101 -2.42 -1.96 -8.09
C ASP A 101 -1.40 -0.93 -7.57
N PHE A 102 -0.31 -0.73 -8.32
CA PHE A 102 0.74 0.22 -7.97
C PHE A 102 0.25 1.67 -8.09
N ARG A 103 -0.50 2.01 -9.14
CA ARG A 103 -1.16 3.32 -9.25
C ARG A 103 -2.14 3.55 -8.11
N HIS A 104 -2.96 2.56 -7.77
CA HIS A 104 -3.89 2.67 -6.66
C HIS A 104 -3.16 2.94 -5.33
N LEU A 105 -2.00 2.31 -5.11
CA LEU A 105 -1.17 2.62 -3.94
C LEU A 105 -0.70 4.09 -3.95
N GLY A 106 -0.35 4.64 -5.11
CA GLY A 106 -0.02 6.06 -5.26
C GLY A 106 -1.17 6.98 -4.86
N GLU A 107 -2.38 6.70 -5.33
CA GLU A 107 -3.59 7.45 -4.99
C GLU A 107 -3.84 7.44 -3.47
N LEU A 108 -3.66 6.30 -2.79
CA LEU A 108 -3.80 6.19 -1.33
C LEU A 108 -2.69 6.93 -0.57
N LEU A 109 -1.55 7.18 -1.20
CA LEU A 109 -0.42 7.91 -0.63
C LEU A 109 -0.42 9.40 -1.01
N ASP A 110 -1.45 9.88 -1.70
CA ASP A 110 -1.52 11.25 -2.26
C ASP A 110 -0.34 11.54 -3.21
N MET A 111 0.10 10.51 -3.94
CA MET A 111 1.19 10.54 -4.90
C MET A 111 0.60 10.29 -6.30
N ASP A 112 0.20 11.35 -6.99
CA ASP A 112 -0.28 11.25 -8.36
C ASP A 112 0.91 10.98 -9.30
N ILE A 113 0.93 9.77 -9.89
CA ILE A 113 1.87 9.39 -10.93
C ILE A 113 1.13 9.35 -12.27
N GLU A 114 1.55 10.17 -13.22
CA GLU A 114 1.04 10.12 -14.59
C GLU A 114 1.39 8.74 -15.22
N VAL A 115 0.39 7.87 -15.32
CA VAL A 115 0.44 6.66 -16.15
C VAL A 115 -0.04 7.05 -17.54
N PRO A 116 0.79 7.05 -18.59
CA PRO A 116 0.32 7.34 -19.93
C PRO A 116 -0.74 6.30 -20.31
N ASP A 117 -1.95 6.76 -20.66
CA ASP A 117 -2.98 5.90 -21.21
C ASP A 117 -2.50 5.35 -22.57
N SER A 118 -2.05 4.09 -22.55
CA SER A 118 -1.58 3.29 -23.69
C SER A 118 -0.15 3.57 -24.19
N PRO A 119 0.58 2.50 -24.59
CA PRO A 119 1.81 2.68 -25.35
C PRO A 119 1.45 3.33 -26.68
N THR A 120 2.02 4.49 -26.97
CA THR A 120 1.98 5.06 -28.32
C THR A 120 2.51 4.00 -29.27
N ALA A 121 1.63 3.59 -30.19
CA ALA A 121 1.87 2.60 -31.24
C ALA A 121 3.06 2.97 -32.15
#